data_AF-A0A2S6IP56-F1
#
_entry.id   AF-A0A2S6IP56-F1
#
_cell.length_a   1.000
_cell.length_b   1.000
_cell.length_c   1.000
_cell.angle_alpha   90.00
_cell.angle_beta   90.00
_cell.angle_gamma   90.00
#
_symmetry.space_group_name_H-M   'P 1'
#
loop_
_entity.id
_entity.type
_entity.pdbx_description
1 polymer ?
#
loop_
_entity_poly.entity_id
_entity_poly.type
_entity_poly.pdbx_seq_one_letter_code
_entity_poly.pdbx_strand_id
1 'polypeptide(L)'
;MSTDATASRAITDPQGRSAPAGEDGYALLATLGILGVLAMLLPVFFLVAVQDLTEARRHLAGDAGDRAARAGVQAVAAQIALNPAAPIASSTLPSVAISHPAFSETAGWQDEQAQYAWARATLLAQTPAQTYVTPTGSYRVVQATNSRAVYSLGWPTGATPESGTVVMAEYALPLFQAQAALLTGADLDVSGSFVTTDTTGARRAGAHSNANQNGSSNSTAGGVDGPVTAVGTTQLPGAVGGQAEMPVPVIDPRALHQRYATPYSANWYDLCPDGRAHRPLPGAAPCAPGTPIVSPTPGNWSYNSGTRQWRQGQPPAGTRGVFYVFRAGVEVNHNPNGGTFQQTIITESSDNLGPCPRATDGNLVIKQAAVAAFLPGLTLVSGRNLTMDAHAQAANGAVAAQESVVLSTSSSNGILNGYAVAQNRCGGVNSVQGSGIVYKPHPSPFGFARPRLTAEVVLTGN
;
A
#
# COMPACT_ATOMS: atom_id res chain seq x y z
N MET A 1 -58.23 -54.42 30.33
CA MET A 1 -57.16 -54.39 29.30
C MET A 1 -56.92 -55.86 28.91
N SER A 2 -57.58 -56.48 27.91
CA SER A 2 -58.16 -55.96 26.66
C SER A 2 -57.11 -55.20 25.82
N THR A 3 -56.87 -55.51 24.54
CA THR A 3 -57.35 -56.56 23.59
C THR A 3 -56.27 -56.71 22.48
N ASP A 4 -56.18 -57.71 21.57
CA ASP A 4 -56.91 -58.97 21.28
C ASP A 4 -55.94 -59.94 20.52
N ALA A 5 -56.13 -61.27 20.44
CA ALA A 5 -56.95 -62.05 19.49
C ALA A 5 -56.83 -61.63 18.00
N THR A 6 -56.43 -62.51 17.07
CA THR A 6 -57.33 -63.55 16.56
C THR A 6 -56.59 -64.73 15.90
N ALA A 7 -57.18 -65.92 15.99
CA ALA A 7 -56.74 -67.12 15.30
C ALA A 7 -57.55 -67.36 14.02
N SER A 8 -57.01 -68.16 13.09
CA SER A 8 -57.82 -68.90 12.13
C SER A 8 -57.15 -70.22 11.78
N ARG A 9 -57.94 -71.31 11.74
CA ARG A 9 -57.50 -72.69 11.58
C ARG A 9 -58.56 -73.40 10.71
N ALA A 10 -58.19 -73.85 9.52
CA ALA A 10 -59.03 -74.74 8.71
C ALA A 10 -58.17 -75.66 7.83
N ILE A 11 -58.66 -76.89 7.66
CA ILE A 11 -58.01 -77.99 6.93
C ILE A 11 -58.91 -78.33 5.74
N THR A 12 -58.33 -78.57 4.57
CA THR A 12 -58.82 -79.53 3.55
C THR A 12 -57.72 -79.82 2.54
N ASP A 13 -57.27 -81.08 2.50
CA ASP A 13 -56.74 -81.79 1.32
C ASP A 13 -57.99 -82.26 0.49
N PRO A 14 -57.94 -82.75 -0.79
CA PRO A 14 -56.78 -83.19 -1.55
C PRO A 14 -56.76 -82.91 -3.08
N GLN A 15 -55.78 -83.51 -3.76
CA GLN A 15 -55.66 -83.78 -5.22
C GLN A 15 -55.32 -82.62 -6.18
N GLY A 16 -54.13 -82.76 -6.80
CA GLY A 16 -54.11 -83.06 -8.23
C GLY A 16 -53.30 -82.14 -9.16
N ARG A 17 -52.64 -82.80 -10.12
CA ARG A 17 -52.11 -82.28 -11.40
C ARG A 17 -50.81 -81.47 -11.35
N SER A 18 -49.78 -82.14 -11.86
CA SER A 18 -48.61 -81.59 -12.54
C SER A 18 -48.92 -80.38 -13.44
N ALA A 19 -48.13 -79.31 -13.29
CA ALA A 19 -47.92 -78.24 -14.25
C ALA A 19 -46.41 -78.19 -14.62
N PRO A 20 -46.02 -77.61 -15.77
CA PRO A 20 -44.92 -78.18 -16.57
C PRO A 20 -43.52 -77.63 -16.23
N ALA A 21 -42.53 -78.51 -16.34
CA ALA A 21 -41.11 -78.15 -16.42
C ALA A 21 -40.81 -77.49 -17.78
N GLY A 22 -41.04 -76.17 -17.87
CA GLY A 22 -40.84 -75.41 -19.12
C GLY A 22 -40.52 -73.92 -18.95
N GLU A 23 -40.81 -73.29 -17.82
CA GLU A 23 -40.66 -71.84 -17.64
C GLU A 23 -39.30 -71.43 -17.03
N ASP A 24 -38.68 -72.31 -16.21
CA ASP A 24 -37.38 -72.03 -15.55
C ASP A 24 -36.24 -71.78 -16.55
N GLY A 25 -36.28 -72.40 -17.73
CA GLY A 25 -35.26 -72.25 -18.77
C GLY A 25 -35.19 -70.85 -19.36
N TYR A 26 -36.33 -70.18 -19.51
CA TYR A 26 -36.38 -68.79 -20.00
C TYR A 26 -35.93 -67.80 -18.93
N ALA A 27 -36.27 -68.04 -17.65
CA ALA A 27 -35.76 -67.24 -16.54
C ALA A 27 -34.23 -67.37 -16.39
N LEU A 28 -33.68 -68.58 -16.58
CA LEU A 28 -32.23 -68.83 -16.54
C LEU A 28 -31.50 -68.16 -17.72
N LEU A 29 -32.05 -68.25 -18.94
CA LEU A 29 -31.48 -67.58 -20.12
C LEU A 29 -31.57 -66.05 -20.03
N ALA A 30 -32.68 -65.51 -19.50
CA ALA A 30 -32.82 -64.08 -19.27
C ALA A 30 -31.82 -63.58 -18.21
N THR A 31 -31.63 -64.31 -17.11
CA THR A 31 -30.66 -63.93 -16.06
C THR A 31 -29.20 -64.06 -16.54
N LEU A 32 -28.85 -65.10 -17.31
CA LEU A 32 -27.54 -65.20 -17.97
C LEU A 32 -27.31 -64.10 -19.00
N GLY A 33 -28.33 -63.74 -19.79
CA GLY A 33 -28.27 -62.62 -20.74
C GLY A 33 -28.07 -61.27 -20.03
N ILE A 34 -28.82 -61.02 -18.96
CA ILE A 34 -28.69 -59.82 -18.12
C ILE A 34 -27.32 -59.76 -17.44
N LEU A 35 -26.80 -60.88 -16.92
CA LEU A 35 -25.45 -60.97 -16.37
C LEU A 35 -24.37 -60.73 -17.42
N GLY A 36 -24.53 -61.26 -18.64
CA GLY A 36 -23.61 -61.02 -19.75
C GLY A 36 -23.59 -59.55 -20.20
N VAL A 37 -24.77 -58.92 -20.29
CA VAL A 37 -24.89 -57.48 -20.62
C VAL A 37 -24.32 -56.62 -19.50
N LEU A 38 -24.60 -56.92 -18.22
CA LEU A 38 -23.98 -56.24 -17.08
C LEU A 38 -22.46 -56.39 -17.08
N ALA A 39 -21.93 -57.59 -17.37
CA ALA A 39 -20.50 -57.84 -17.46
C ALA A 39 -19.82 -57.11 -18.62
N MET A 40 -20.51 -56.93 -19.76
CA MET A 40 -20.01 -56.10 -20.88
C MET A 40 -20.09 -54.60 -20.61
N LEU A 41 -21.11 -54.15 -19.87
CA LEU A 41 -21.28 -52.74 -19.52
C LEU A 41 -20.33 -52.29 -18.38
N LEU A 42 -19.96 -53.21 -17.47
CA LEU A 42 -19.07 -52.94 -16.35
C LEU A 42 -17.73 -52.26 -16.74
N PRO A 43 -16.95 -52.75 -17.74
CA PRO A 43 -15.73 -52.07 -18.18
C PRO A 43 -16.00 -50.72 -18.86
N VAL A 44 -17.17 -50.53 -19.51
CA VAL A 44 -17.55 -49.25 -20.12
C VAL A 44 -17.86 -48.21 -19.03
N PHE A 45 -18.66 -48.58 -18.03
CA PHE A 45 -18.92 -47.73 -16.86
C PHE A 45 -17.63 -47.43 -16.08
N PHE A 46 -16.71 -48.39 -15.97
CA PHE A 46 -15.42 -48.17 -15.32
C PHE A 46 -14.53 -47.19 -16.10
N LEU A 47 -14.49 -47.29 -17.43
CA LEU A 47 -13.77 -46.34 -18.30
C LEU A 47 -14.34 -44.92 -18.21
N VAL A 48 -15.66 -44.77 -18.28
CA VAL A 48 -16.33 -43.47 -18.13
C VAL A 48 -16.08 -42.90 -16.72
N ALA A 49 -16.24 -43.71 -15.66
CA ALA A 49 -15.97 -43.28 -14.30
C ALA A 49 -14.50 -42.88 -14.07
N VAL A 50 -13.53 -43.55 -14.72
CA VAL A 50 -12.12 -43.17 -14.68
C VAL A 50 -11.87 -41.87 -15.45
N GLN A 51 -12.53 -41.65 -16.58
CA GLN A 51 -12.47 -40.39 -17.33
C GLN A 51 -13.05 -39.23 -16.51
N ASP A 52 -14.27 -39.37 -15.99
CA ASP A 52 -14.90 -38.40 -15.07
C ASP A 52 -14.04 -38.12 -13.84
N LEU A 53 -13.45 -39.16 -13.22
CA LEU A 53 -12.56 -38.97 -12.06
C LEU A 53 -11.26 -38.26 -12.45
N THR A 54 -10.75 -38.46 -13.67
CA THR A 54 -9.54 -37.79 -14.19
C THR A 54 -9.83 -36.34 -14.54
N GLU A 55 -10.99 -36.06 -15.13
CA GLU A 55 -11.46 -34.72 -15.48
C GLU A 55 -11.81 -33.92 -14.21
N ALA A 56 -12.55 -34.49 -13.26
CA ALA A 56 -12.78 -33.91 -11.94
C ALA A 56 -11.48 -33.63 -11.17
N ARG A 57 -10.49 -34.53 -11.24
CA ARG A 57 -9.15 -34.28 -10.67
C ARG A 57 -8.40 -33.16 -11.38
N ARG A 58 -8.54 -33.01 -12.71
CA ARG A 58 -7.98 -31.89 -13.47
C ARG A 58 -8.65 -30.56 -13.10
N HIS A 59 -9.97 -30.52 -12.96
CA HIS A 59 -10.69 -29.34 -12.49
C HIS A 59 -10.26 -28.95 -11.07
N LEU A 60 -10.23 -29.90 -10.12
CA LEU A 60 -9.76 -29.65 -8.75
C LEU A 60 -8.29 -29.19 -8.68
N ALA A 61 -7.44 -29.71 -9.57
CA ALA A 61 -6.05 -29.29 -9.71
C ALA A 61 -5.92 -27.87 -10.27
N GLY A 62 -6.73 -27.51 -11.27
CA GLY A 62 -6.84 -26.16 -11.81
C GLY A 62 -7.30 -25.16 -10.75
N ASP A 63 -8.44 -25.43 -10.09
CA ASP A 63 -8.97 -24.59 -9.01
C ASP A 63 -7.98 -24.38 -7.86
N ALA A 64 -7.10 -25.36 -7.61
CA ALA A 64 -6.06 -25.29 -6.58
C ALA A 64 -4.84 -24.46 -7.04
N GLY A 65 -4.44 -24.58 -8.32
CA GLY A 65 -3.43 -23.72 -8.95
C GLY A 65 -3.87 -22.26 -9.01
N ASP A 66 -5.11 -22.00 -9.42
CA ASP A 66 -5.73 -20.67 -9.42
C ASP A 66 -5.78 -20.06 -8.02
N ARG A 67 -6.19 -20.84 -7.01
CA ARG A 67 -6.15 -20.39 -5.61
C ARG A 67 -4.73 -20.08 -5.12
N ALA A 68 -3.72 -20.85 -5.54
CA ALA A 68 -2.32 -20.55 -5.23
C ALA A 68 -1.84 -19.26 -5.93
N ALA A 69 -2.20 -19.04 -7.20
CA ALA A 69 -1.86 -17.81 -7.94
C ALA A 69 -2.51 -16.57 -7.31
N ARG A 70 -3.80 -16.65 -6.97
CA ARG A 70 -4.53 -15.57 -6.28
C ARG A 70 -3.98 -15.30 -4.87
N ALA A 71 -3.50 -16.32 -4.16
CA ALA A 71 -2.80 -16.12 -2.89
C ALA A 71 -1.49 -15.33 -3.08
N GLY A 72 -0.76 -15.52 -4.19
CA GLY A 72 0.42 -14.72 -4.53
C GLY A 72 0.09 -13.26 -4.84
N VAL A 73 -0.98 -13.01 -5.61
CA VAL A 73 -1.52 -11.66 -5.82
C VAL A 73 -1.87 -10.99 -4.49
N GLN A 74 -2.60 -11.70 -3.61
CA GLN A 74 -3.01 -11.19 -2.30
C GLN A 74 -1.81 -10.94 -1.37
N ALA A 75 -0.78 -11.78 -1.43
CA ALA A 75 0.46 -11.60 -0.68
C ALA A 75 1.20 -10.30 -1.07
N VAL A 76 1.30 -10.00 -2.37
CA VAL A 76 1.89 -8.75 -2.85
C VAL A 76 0.97 -7.55 -2.59
N ALA A 77 -0.34 -7.68 -2.76
CA ALA A 77 -1.30 -6.65 -2.38
C ALA A 77 -1.22 -6.31 -0.87
N ALA A 78 -0.99 -7.30 -0.02
CA ALA A 78 -0.74 -7.11 1.40
C ALA A 78 0.60 -6.41 1.68
N GLN A 79 1.66 -6.68 0.91
CA GLN A 79 2.94 -5.97 1.03
C GLN A 79 2.84 -4.50 0.60
N ILE A 80 2.15 -4.23 -0.51
CA ILE A 80 1.86 -2.87 -0.98
C ILE A 80 0.99 -2.12 0.05
N ALA A 81 0.15 -2.82 0.81
CA ALA A 81 -0.65 -2.26 1.90
C ALA A 81 0.10 -2.07 3.24
N LEU A 82 1.14 -2.86 3.50
CA LEU A 82 1.82 -2.94 4.78
C LEU A 82 3.09 -2.09 4.81
N ASN A 83 3.00 -0.98 5.53
CA ASN A 83 4.15 -0.33 6.13
C ASN A 83 4.95 -1.37 6.96
N PRO A 84 6.30 -1.46 6.86
CA PRO A 84 7.09 -2.61 7.36
C PRO A 84 7.21 -2.73 8.90
N ALA A 85 6.30 -2.13 9.66
CA ALA A 85 6.33 -2.06 11.13
C ALA A 85 5.50 -3.13 11.85
N ALA A 86 4.77 -4.00 11.13
CA ALA A 86 4.07 -5.14 11.73
C ALA A 86 5.02 -6.35 11.81
N PRO A 87 5.12 -7.05 12.97
CA PRO A 87 5.88 -8.29 13.05
C PRO A 87 5.19 -9.35 12.19
N ILE A 88 5.79 -9.65 11.04
CA ILE A 88 5.30 -10.68 10.12
C ILE A 88 5.42 -12.04 10.81
N ALA A 89 4.30 -12.74 10.98
CA ALA A 89 4.29 -14.12 11.43
C ALA A 89 5.18 -14.96 10.49
N SER A 90 6.13 -15.70 11.06
CA SER A 90 7.15 -16.39 10.29
C SER A 90 6.55 -17.38 9.28
N SER A 91 6.99 -17.26 8.02
CA SER A 91 6.57 -18.04 6.83
C SER A 91 5.17 -17.75 6.27
N THR A 92 5.15 -17.24 5.01
CA THR A 92 4.13 -17.34 3.92
C THR A 92 4.17 -16.13 2.99
N LEU A 93 4.64 -14.97 3.46
CA LEU A 93 4.81 -13.75 2.67
C LEU A 93 6.21 -13.69 2.01
N PRO A 94 6.31 -13.26 0.74
CA PRO A 94 7.58 -12.92 0.11
C PRO A 94 8.39 -11.91 0.94
N SER A 95 9.66 -12.19 1.25
CA SER A 95 10.54 -11.17 1.87
C SER A 95 10.88 -10.03 0.89
N VAL A 96 10.75 -10.31 -0.42
CA VAL A 96 10.88 -9.36 -1.52
C VAL A 96 9.87 -9.76 -2.60
N ALA A 97 8.83 -8.96 -2.84
CA ALA A 97 8.20 -8.96 -4.16
C ALA A 97 9.26 -8.52 -5.16
N ILE A 98 9.65 -9.40 -6.09
CA ILE A 98 10.78 -9.14 -6.98
C ILE A 98 10.39 -8.01 -7.93
N SER A 99 10.90 -6.81 -7.67
CA SER A 99 10.88 -5.70 -8.61
C SER A 99 11.84 -6.02 -9.76
N HIS A 100 11.30 -6.54 -10.87
CA HIS A 100 12.14 -6.88 -12.01
C HIS A 100 12.59 -5.59 -12.71
N PRO A 101 13.90 -5.27 -12.78
CA PRO A 101 14.36 -3.98 -13.29
C PRO A 101 14.25 -3.87 -14.82
N ALA A 102 14.09 -5.00 -15.52
CA ALA A 102 14.10 -5.05 -16.99
C ALA A 102 12.72 -4.89 -17.66
N PHE A 103 11.67 -4.51 -16.91
CA PHE A 103 10.36 -4.23 -17.52
C PHE A 103 9.86 -2.84 -17.14
N SER A 104 9.49 -2.08 -18.15
CA SER A 104 8.80 -0.79 -18.06
C SER A 104 7.65 -0.81 -19.06
N GLU A 105 6.43 -0.53 -18.58
CA GLU A 105 5.16 -0.65 -19.31
C GLU A 105 4.94 0.46 -20.37
N THR A 106 6.01 1.12 -20.81
CA THR A 106 6.00 2.37 -21.60
C THR A 106 5.46 2.27 -23.03
N ALA A 107 5.07 1.09 -23.51
CA ALA A 107 4.53 0.88 -24.86
C ALA A 107 3.17 0.15 -24.91
N GLY A 108 2.67 -0.36 -23.77
CA GLY A 108 1.59 -1.34 -23.75
C GLY A 108 2.00 -2.71 -24.33
N TRP A 109 1.15 -3.71 -24.14
CA TRP A 109 1.31 -5.02 -24.80
C TRP A 109 0.72 -4.98 -26.21
N GLN A 110 1.32 -5.70 -27.15
CA GLN A 110 0.77 -5.82 -28.51
C GLN A 110 -0.55 -6.61 -28.51
N ASP A 111 -0.61 -7.65 -27.68
CA ASP A 111 -1.79 -8.46 -27.39
C ASP A 111 -1.64 -9.17 -26.03
N GLU A 112 -2.70 -9.85 -25.58
CA GLU A 112 -2.75 -10.62 -24.33
C GLU A 112 -1.82 -11.85 -24.35
N GLN A 113 -1.55 -12.44 -25.53
CA GLN A 113 -0.65 -13.59 -25.68
C GLN A 113 0.80 -13.19 -25.40
N ALA A 114 1.24 -12.02 -25.86
CA ALA A 114 2.56 -11.45 -25.57
C ALA A 114 2.72 -11.14 -24.08
N GLN A 115 1.68 -10.62 -23.43
CA GLN A 115 1.62 -10.38 -21.99
C GLN A 115 1.74 -11.69 -21.19
N TYR A 116 0.94 -12.70 -21.56
CA TYR A 116 0.99 -14.04 -20.97
C TYR A 116 2.36 -14.70 -21.14
N ALA A 117 2.92 -14.68 -22.36
CA ALA A 117 4.21 -15.29 -22.67
C ALA A 117 5.34 -14.64 -21.86
N TRP A 118 5.38 -13.31 -21.77
CA TRP A 118 6.35 -12.60 -20.94
C TRP A 118 6.18 -12.93 -19.45
N ALA A 119 4.94 -12.88 -18.93
CA ALA A 119 4.68 -13.12 -17.52
C ALA A 119 5.07 -14.55 -17.12
N ARG A 120 4.65 -15.55 -17.92
CA ARG A 120 4.99 -16.95 -17.72
C ARG A 120 6.50 -17.18 -17.80
N ALA A 121 7.19 -16.64 -18.80
CA ALA A 121 8.65 -16.76 -18.92
C ALA A 121 9.38 -16.13 -17.72
N THR A 122 8.97 -14.93 -17.29
CA THR A 122 9.56 -14.22 -16.14
C THR A 122 9.36 -14.99 -14.84
N LEU A 123 8.18 -15.57 -14.63
CA LEU A 123 7.84 -16.36 -13.44
C LEU A 123 8.51 -17.74 -13.42
N LEU A 124 8.66 -18.40 -14.59
CA LEU A 124 9.41 -19.65 -14.71
C LEU A 124 10.92 -19.46 -14.51
N ALA A 125 11.47 -18.34 -14.97
CA ALA A 125 12.89 -18.00 -14.80
C ALA A 125 13.31 -17.71 -13.34
N GLN A 126 12.36 -17.54 -12.41
CA GLN A 126 12.67 -17.38 -10.99
C GLN A 126 13.32 -18.65 -10.41
N THR A 127 14.19 -18.45 -9.42
CA THR A 127 14.88 -19.54 -8.72
C THR A 127 13.92 -20.31 -7.79
N PRO A 128 14.23 -21.58 -7.43
CA PRO A 128 13.41 -22.33 -6.46
C PRO A 128 13.23 -21.60 -5.11
N ALA A 129 14.23 -20.83 -4.67
CA ALA A 129 14.16 -20.03 -3.44
C ALA A 129 13.13 -18.88 -3.48
N GLN A 130 12.58 -18.56 -4.65
CA GLN A 130 11.54 -17.54 -4.87
C GLN A 130 10.15 -18.17 -5.02
N THR A 131 10.00 -19.45 -4.67
CA THR A 131 8.74 -20.19 -4.68
C THR A 131 8.13 -20.20 -3.28
N TYR A 132 6.86 -19.85 -3.18
CA TYR A 132 6.10 -19.77 -1.94
C TYR A 132 5.05 -20.88 -1.89
N VAL A 133 4.85 -21.47 -0.71
CA VAL A 133 3.94 -22.60 -0.51
C VAL A 133 2.70 -22.15 0.24
N THR A 134 1.52 -22.63 -0.18
CA THR A 134 0.24 -22.42 0.49
C THR A 134 -0.43 -23.77 0.76
N PRO A 135 -1.50 -23.83 1.58
CA PRO A 135 -2.27 -25.07 1.75
C PRO A 135 -2.89 -25.63 0.46
N THR A 136 -3.04 -24.81 -0.59
CA THR A 136 -3.65 -25.22 -1.88
C THR A 136 -2.62 -25.52 -2.97
N GLY A 137 -1.35 -25.17 -2.79
CA GLY A 137 -0.37 -25.30 -3.85
C GLY A 137 0.94 -24.55 -3.59
N SER A 138 1.58 -24.13 -4.66
CA SER A 138 2.73 -23.24 -4.61
C SER A 138 2.60 -22.17 -5.68
N TYR A 139 3.22 -21.02 -5.44
CA TYR A 139 3.19 -19.90 -6.36
C TYR A 139 4.53 -19.19 -6.46
N ARG A 140 4.68 -18.46 -7.56
CA ARG A 140 5.68 -17.43 -7.79
C ARG A 140 4.98 -16.13 -8.13
N VAL A 141 5.62 -15.01 -7.84
CA VAL A 141 5.00 -13.69 -8.04
C VAL A 141 6.04 -12.66 -8.46
N VAL A 142 5.64 -11.71 -9.30
CA VAL A 142 6.44 -10.58 -9.76
C VAL A 142 5.59 -9.31 -9.77
N GLN A 143 6.16 -8.21 -9.31
CA GLN A 143 5.58 -6.88 -9.47
C GLN A 143 6.35 -6.17 -10.59
N ALA A 144 5.64 -5.69 -11.61
CA ALA A 144 6.26 -4.99 -12.72
C ALA A 144 6.61 -3.54 -12.31
N THR A 145 7.87 -3.16 -12.51
CA THR A 145 8.37 -1.84 -12.12
C THR A 145 7.71 -0.75 -12.99
N ASN A 146 7.07 0.23 -12.35
CA ASN A 146 6.24 1.28 -12.98
C ASN A 146 4.88 0.83 -13.54
N SER A 147 4.48 -0.44 -13.36
CA SER A 147 3.16 -0.94 -13.76
C SER A 147 2.19 -0.99 -12.58
N ARG A 148 0.89 -0.88 -12.88
CA ARG A 148 -0.19 -1.18 -11.93
C ARG A 148 -0.55 -2.67 -11.87
N ALA A 149 0.23 -3.57 -12.44
CA ALA A 149 -0.04 -5.01 -12.44
C ALA A 149 0.90 -5.81 -11.52
N VAL A 150 0.32 -6.83 -10.88
CA VAL A 150 1.02 -7.95 -10.23
C VAL A 150 0.72 -9.20 -11.05
N TYR A 151 1.74 -10.02 -11.31
CA TYR A 151 1.58 -11.29 -12.02
C TYR A 151 2.01 -12.43 -11.10
N SER A 152 1.17 -13.48 -11.00
CA SER A 152 1.45 -14.66 -10.18
C SER A 152 1.21 -15.95 -10.97
N LEU A 153 2.16 -16.88 -10.88
CA LEU A 153 2.06 -18.22 -11.45
C LEU A 153 1.80 -19.18 -10.29
N GLY A 154 0.66 -19.87 -10.29
CA GLY A 154 0.27 -20.80 -9.23
C GLY A 154 0.00 -22.21 -9.76
N TRP A 155 0.38 -23.22 -9.00
CA TRP A 155 0.19 -24.63 -9.33
C TRP A 155 -0.14 -25.46 -8.09
N PRO A 156 -0.88 -26.57 -8.21
CA PRO A 156 -1.31 -27.37 -7.06
C PRO A 156 -0.15 -28.14 -6.40
N THR A 157 -0.37 -28.62 -5.18
CA THR A 157 0.59 -29.44 -4.43
C THR A 157 0.97 -30.70 -5.21
N GLY A 158 2.26 -30.94 -5.40
CA GLY A 158 2.80 -32.08 -6.15
C GLY A 158 2.88 -31.87 -7.67
N ALA A 159 2.43 -30.73 -8.20
CA ALA A 159 2.64 -30.34 -9.59
C ALA A 159 3.89 -29.44 -9.75
N THR A 160 4.23 -29.09 -10.99
CA THR A 160 5.40 -28.26 -11.32
C THR A 160 4.99 -26.89 -11.88
N PRO A 161 5.85 -25.85 -11.81
CA PRO A 161 5.55 -24.51 -12.31
C PRO A 161 5.10 -24.47 -13.77
N GLU A 162 5.62 -25.36 -14.61
CA GLU A 162 5.33 -25.46 -16.05
C GLU A 162 3.86 -25.82 -16.32
N SER A 163 3.17 -26.42 -15.34
CA SER A 163 1.74 -26.76 -15.38
C SER A 163 0.82 -25.68 -14.77
N GLY A 164 1.38 -24.60 -14.20
CA GLY A 164 0.62 -23.61 -13.44
C GLY A 164 -0.19 -22.60 -14.27
N THR A 165 -1.19 -21.99 -13.63
CA THR A 165 -1.99 -20.88 -14.15
C THR A 165 -1.31 -19.55 -13.87
N VAL A 166 -1.34 -18.61 -14.83
CA VAL A 166 -0.92 -17.22 -14.61
C VAL A 166 -2.13 -16.34 -14.32
N VAL A 167 -2.12 -15.66 -13.18
CA VAL A 167 -3.09 -14.62 -12.82
C VAL A 167 -2.40 -13.27 -12.89
N MET A 168 -2.99 -12.33 -13.63
CA MET A 168 -2.68 -10.91 -13.51
C MET A 168 -3.71 -10.24 -12.62
N ALA A 169 -3.28 -9.33 -11.75
CA ALA A 169 -4.18 -8.43 -11.07
C ALA A 169 -3.69 -6.99 -11.15
N GLU A 170 -4.57 -6.09 -11.59
CA GLU A 170 -4.32 -4.66 -11.58
C GLU A 170 -4.70 -4.05 -10.24
N TYR A 171 -3.87 -3.12 -9.77
CA TYR A 171 -4.13 -2.34 -8.57
C TYR A 171 -4.21 -0.83 -8.86
N ALA A 172 -5.34 -0.23 -8.49
CA ALA A 172 -5.34 1.18 -8.16
C ALA A 172 -4.71 1.34 -6.77
N LEU A 173 -3.57 2.03 -6.70
CA LEU A 173 -3.17 2.74 -5.49
C LEU A 173 -4.12 3.94 -5.34
N PRO A 174 -4.97 4.02 -4.32
CA PRO A 174 -5.62 5.27 -4.01
C PRO A 174 -4.50 6.19 -3.52
N LEU A 175 -4.24 7.24 -4.29
CA LEU A 175 -3.32 8.28 -3.85
C LEU A 175 -3.99 8.99 -2.69
N PHE A 176 -3.30 9.12 -1.55
CA PHE A 176 -3.86 9.85 -0.44
C PHE A 176 -4.13 11.30 -0.88
N GLN A 177 -5.34 11.76 -0.60
CA GLN A 177 -5.73 13.16 -0.70
C GLN A 177 -6.25 13.53 0.68
N ALA A 178 -5.62 14.51 1.33
CA ALA A 178 -6.13 15.00 2.60
C ALA A 178 -7.57 15.47 2.44
N GLN A 179 -8.40 15.26 3.46
CA GLN A 179 -9.79 15.72 3.52
C GLN A 179 -9.94 17.02 4.32
N ALA A 180 -8.87 17.44 5.00
CA ALA A 180 -8.74 18.66 5.79
C ALA A 180 -7.45 19.39 5.39
N ALA A 181 -7.37 20.70 5.65
CA ALA A 181 -6.16 21.50 5.43
C ALA A 181 -5.04 21.15 6.43
N LEU A 182 -5.42 20.73 7.63
CA LEU A 182 -4.54 20.17 8.65
C LEU A 182 -5.14 18.86 9.15
N LEU A 183 -4.39 17.77 9.04
CA LEU A 183 -4.77 16.43 9.51
C LEU A 183 -3.71 15.93 10.51
N THR A 184 -4.15 15.50 11.69
CA THR A 184 -3.25 15.14 12.80
C THR A 184 -3.67 13.82 13.46
N GLY A 185 -2.70 12.96 13.74
CA GLY A 185 -2.90 11.66 14.40
C GLY A 185 -3.03 11.73 15.92
N ALA A 186 -2.59 12.84 16.52
CA ALA A 186 -2.72 13.12 17.95
C ALA A 186 -3.15 14.58 18.19
N ASP A 187 -3.05 15.04 19.44
CA ASP A 187 -3.60 16.32 19.89
C ASP A 187 -3.14 17.50 19.04
N LEU A 188 -4.05 18.47 18.86
CA LEU A 188 -3.82 19.72 18.16
C LEU A 188 -4.06 20.91 19.11
N ASP A 189 -3.01 21.66 19.43
CA ASP A 189 -3.10 22.93 20.14
C ASP A 189 -3.11 24.10 19.15
N VAL A 190 -4.07 25.03 19.31
CA VAL A 190 -4.17 26.24 18.50
C VAL A 190 -4.06 27.46 19.41
N SER A 191 -2.82 27.88 19.63
CA SER A 191 -2.42 28.96 20.54
C SER A 191 -2.30 30.32 19.83
N GLY A 192 -3.35 30.68 19.09
CA GLY A 192 -3.45 31.93 18.32
C GLY A 192 -4.41 31.80 17.16
N SER A 193 -4.46 32.80 16.27
CA SER A 193 -5.31 32.72 15.07
C SER A 193 -4.82 31.64 14.10
N PHE A 194 -5.72 30.74 13.74
CA PHE A 194 -5.59 29.81 12.64
C PHE A 194 -6.60 30.16 11.55
N VAL A 195 -6.11 30.26 10.32
CA VAL A 195 -6.91 30.66 9.16
C VAL A 195 -6.79 29.57 8.10
N THR A 196 -7.88 29.23 7.45
CA THR A 196 -7.84 28.36 6.28
C THR A 196 -8.79 28.82 5.19
N THR A 197 -8.38 28.62 3.94
CA THR A 197 -9.15 29.05 2.78
C THR A 197 -9.18 27.95 1.74
N ASP A 198 -10.36 27.56 1.28
CA ASP A 198 -10.50 26.53 0.24
C ASP A 198 -10.43 27.18 -1.15
N THR A 199 -9.33 26.96 -1.87
CA THR A 199 -9.15 27.49 -3.24
C THR A 199 -10.18 26.96 -4.25
N THR A 200 -10.92 25.92 -3.91
CA THR A 200 -12.00 25.36 -4.74
C THR A 200 -13.39 25.90 -4.38
N GLY A 201 -13.52 26.66 -3.29
CA GLY A 201 -14.81 27.11 -2.75
C GLY A 201 -15.66 26.01 -2.10
N ALA A 202 -15.18 24.77 -2.04
CA ALA A 202 -15.94 23.61 -1.55
C ALA A 202 -16.04 23.52 -0.01
N ARG A 203 -15.44 24.47 0.73
CA ARG A 203 -15.39 24.53 2.21
C ARG A 203 -14.88 23.24 2.87
N ARG A 204 -13.80 22.68 2.31
CA ARG A 204 -13.11 21.47 2.81
C ARG A 204 -11.83 21.79 3.58
N ALA A 205 -11.44 23.06 3.68
CA ALA A 205 -10.19 23.50 4.29
C ALA A 205 -10.20 23.45 5.83
N GLY A 206 -10.95 22.55 6.46
CA GLY A 206 -11.02 22.44 7.92
C GLY A 206 -9.74 21.90 8.57
N ALA A 207 -9.83 21.55 9.84
CA ALA A 207 -8.79 20.80 10.55
C ALA A 207 -9.39 19.55 11.21
N HIS A 208 -8.62 18.46 11.23
CA HIS A 208 -8.98 17.23 11.92
C HIS A 208 -7.87 16.74 12.85
N SER A 209 -8.27 16.29 14.05
CA SER A 209 -7.40 15.53 14.97
C SER A 209 -8.05 14.22 15.36
N ASN A 210 -7.29 13.12 15.25
CA ASN A 210 -7.68 11.81 15.79
C ASN A 210 -7.62 11.75 17.34
N ALA A 211 -7.30 12.87 18.01
CA ALA A 211 -7.35 13.01 19.45
C ALA A 211 -8.08 14.32 19.84
N ASN A 212 -7.59 15.09 20.81
CA ASN A 212 -8.23 16.32 21.25
C ASN A 212 -7.80 17.56 20.45
N GLN A 213 -8.56 18.64 20.60
CA GLN A 213 -8.16 19.96 20.15
C GLN A 213 -8.24 20.97 21.30
N ASN A 214 -7.15 21.68 21.53
CA ASN A 214 -7.01 22.70 22.57
C ASN A 214 -6.87 24.09 21.94
N GLY A 215 -7.40 25.12 22.61
CA GLY A 215 -7.24 26.51 22.16
C GLY A 215 -8.26 27.46 22.78
N SER A 216 -8.12 28.75 22.48
CA SER A 216 -9.02 29.83 22.93
C SER A 216 -10.20 30.06 21.98
N SER A 217 -11.20 30.86 22.41
CA SER A 217 -12.30 31.33 21.55
C SER A 217 -11.86 32.08 20.30
N ASN A 218 -10.69 32.73 20.34
CA ASN A 218 -10.20 33.57 19.26
C ASN A 218 -9.40 32.76 18.21
N SER A 219 -9.20 31.46 18.44
CA SER A 219 -8.25 30.66 17.67
C SER A 219 -8.76 30.32 16.27
N THR A 220 -10.08 30.18 16.11
CA THR A 220 -10.77 29.95 14.82
C THR A 220 -11.43 31.22 14.26
N ALA A 221 -11.39 32.33 15.02
CA ALA A 221 -12.09 33.58 14.68
C ALA A 221 -11.54 34.30 13.43
N GLY A 222 -10.38 33.88 12.92
CA GLY A 222 -9.77 34.42 11.70
C GLY A 222 -10.38 33.89 10.39
N GLY A 223 -11.30 32.92 10.45
CA GLY A 223 -11.95 32.30 9.30
C GLY A 223 -11.34 30.95 8.93
N VAL A 224 -12.14 29.90 9.10
CA VAL A 224 -11.80 28.53 8.70
C VAL A 224 -12.82 28.07 7.66
N ASP A 225 -12.39 27.87 6.41
CA ASP A 225 -13.26 27.42 5.31
C ASP A 225 -13.49 25.90 5.36
N GLY A 226 -14.10 25.41 6.44
CA GLY A 226 -14.53 24.02 6.53
C GLY A 226 -14.75 23.51 7.96
N PRO A 227 -15.09 22.21 8.10
CA PRO A 227 -15.39 21.61 9.39
C PRO A 227 -14.12 21.44 10.22
N VAL A 228 -14.08 22.06 11.40
CA VAL A 228 -13.11 21.73 12.45
C VAL A 228 -13.67 20.56 13.25
N THR A 229 -12.95 19.44 13.29
CA THR A 229 -13.46 18.16 13.82
C THR A 229 -12.40 17.42 14.62
N ALA A 230 -12.83 16.66 15.63
CA ALA A 230 -11.93 15.71 16.27
C ALA A 230 -12.66 14.51 16.88
N VAL A 231 -11.88 13.46 17.16
CA VAL A 231 -12.34 12.24 17.82
C VAL A 231 -12.48 12.46 19.33
N GLY A 232 -11.57 13.22 19.93
CA GLY A 232 -11.54 13.54 21.36
C GLY A 232 -12.73 14.34 21.85
N THR A 233 -12.81 14.51 23.18
CA THR A 233 -13.90 15.26 23.83
C THR A 233 -13.55 16.72 24.08
N THR A 234 -12.26 17.07 24.19
CA THR A 234 -11.82 18.46 24.24
C THR A 234 -11.68 18.99 22.81
N GLN A 235 -12.27 20.16 22.56
CA GLN A 235 -12.51 20.70 21.22
C GLN A 235 -12.25 22.21 21.18
N LEU A 236 -11.87 22.70 20.00
CA LEU A 236 -11.84 24.14 19.75
C LEU A 236 -13.27 24.73 19.78
N PRO A 237 -13.44 25.99 20.21
CA PRO A 237 -14.73 26.66 20.13
C PRO A 237 -15.28 26.69 18.69
N GLY A 238 -16.47 26.11 18.50
CA GLY A 238 -17.12 25.93 17.20
C GLY A 238 -16.75 24.63 16.45
N ALA A 239 -15.84 23.81 16.97
CA ALA A 239 -15.51 22.50 16.42
C ALA A 239 -16.52 21.41 16.83
N VAL A 240 -16.55 20.32 16.07
CA VAL A 240 -17.42 19.16 16.32
C VAL A 240 -16.59 17.98 16.82
N GLY A 241 -16.80 17.59 18.07
CA GLY A 241 -16.16 16.43 18.69
C GLY A 241 -16.87 15.10 18.43
N GLY A 242 -16.31 14.02 18.98
CA GLY A 242 -16.87 12.67 18.88
C GLY A 242 -17.00 12.14 17.44
N GLN A 243 -16.20 12.66 16.51
CA GLN A 243 -16.19 12.22 15.13
C GLN A 243 -15.43 10.89 14.98
N ALA A 244 -15.64 10.20 13.86
CA ALA A 244 -14.82 9.04 13.52
C ALA A 244 -13.38 9.48 13.19
N GLU A 245 -12.41 8.62 13.50
CA GLU A 245 -11.01 8.80 13.08
C GLU A 245 -10.91 8.98 11.56
N MET A 246 -10.18 10.00 11.11
CA MET A 246 -9.77 10.09 9.72
C MET A 246 -8.50 9.27 9.50
N PRO A 247 -8.31 8.61 8.34
CA PRO A 247 -7.05 7.95 8.03
C PRO A 247 -5.90 8.95 7.93
N VAL A 248 -4.87 8.83 8.80
CA VAL A 248 -3.67 9.70 8.84
C VAL A 248 -2.39 9.06 8.27
N PRO A 249 -1.76 9.65 7.23
CA PRO A 249 -0.47 9.28 6.66
C PRO A 249 0.38 8.20 7.32
N VAL A 250 0.66 7.09 6.64
CA VAL A 250 2.03 6.57 6.69
C VAL A 250 2.92 7.57 5.95
N ILE A 251 3.72 8.30 6.73
CA ILE A 251 4.78 9.14 6.20
C ILE A 251 6.05 8.29 6.24
N ASP A 252 6.69 8.04 5.10
CA ASP A 252 7.95 7.29 5.03
C ASP A 252 8.95 7.95 4.07
N PRO A 253 9.92 8.72 4.58
CA PRO A 253 11.06 9.23 3.83
C PRO A 253 11.81 8.16 3.02
N ARG A 254 11.94 6.92 3.52
CA ARG A 254 12.68 5.87 2.81
C ARG A 254 11.91 5.36 1.60
N ALA A 255 10.61 5.09 1.73
CA ALA A 255 9.76 4.73 0.59
C ALA A 255 9.74 5.85 -0.48
N LEU A 256 9.76 7.12 -0.07
CA LEU A 256 9.87 8.24 -1.02
C LEU A 256 11.20 8.24 -1.78
N HIS A 257 12.33 7.97 -1.11
CA HIS A 257 13.63 7.81 -1.79
C HIS A 257 13.60 6.65 -2.78
N GLN A 258 13.19 5.46 -2.34
CA GLN A 258 13.11 4.27 -3.20
C GLN A 258 12.22 4.50 -4.44
N ARG A 259 11.14 5.26 -4.31
CA ARG A 259 10.19 5.55 -5.39
C ARG A 259 10.63 6.67 -6.33
N TYR A 260 11.30 7.71 -5.82
CA TYR A 260 11.54 8.96 -6.58
C TYR A 260 13.01 9.29 -6.85
N ALA A 261 13.97 8.71 -6.12
CA ALA A 261 15.38 9.06 -6.28
C ALA A 261 15.95 8.71 -7.66
N THR A 262 15.63 7.52 -8.19
CA THR A 262 16.11 7.12 -9.52
C THR A 262 15.44 7.91 -10.66
N PRO A 263 14.09 8.04 -10.72
CA PRO A 263 13.41 8.83 -11.77
C PRO A 263 13.79 10.31 -11.79
N TYR A 264 14.11 10.90 -10.63
CA TYR A 264 14.51 12.31 -10.52
C TYR A 264 16.02 12.52 -10.31
N SER A 265 16.84 11.48 -10.54
CA SER A 265 18.29 11.44 -10.23
C SER A 265 19.10 12.66 -10.67
N ALA A 266 18.77 13.28 -11.83
CA ALA A 266 19.41 14.50 -12.32
C ALA A 266 19.19 15.75 -11.43
N ASN A 267 18.14 15.76 -10.61
CA ASN A 267 17.81 16.83 -9.66
C ASN A 267 17.62 16.30 -8.22
N TRP A 268 18.00 15.05 -7.94
CA TRP A 268 17.99 14.46 -6.60
C TRP A 268 19.38 14.54 -5.98
N TYR A 269 19.43 14.90 -4.70
CA TYR A 269 20.65 15.08 -3.92
C TYR A 269 20.48 14.43 -2.54
N ASP A 270 21.19 13.33 -2.30
CA ASP A 270 21.30 12.73 -0.98
C ASP A 270 22.32 13.54 -0.16
N LEU A 271 21.86 14.28 0.85
CA LEU A 271 22.69 15.06 1.77
C LEU A 271 23.10 14.18 2.95
N CYS A 272 24.40 13.89 3.04
CA CYS A 272 24.93 12.77 3.81
C CYS A 272 25.55 13.19 5.16
N PRO A 273 25.61 12.29 6.17
CA PRO A 273 26.26 12.57 7.46
C PRO A 273 27.78 12.80 7.42
N ASP A 274 28.43 12.61 6.27
CA ASP A 274 29.84 12.95 6.04
C ASP A 274 30.03 14.42 5.59
N GLY A 275 28.93 15.17 5.43
CA GLY A 275 28.92 16.56 4.99
C GLY A 275 28.99 16.75 3.48
N ARG A 276 28.75 15.70 2.68
CA ARG A 276 28.73 15.77 1.21
C ARG A 276 27.32 15.56 0.66
N ALA A 277 27.09 16.05 -0.56
CA ALA A 277 25.93 15.68 -1.36
C ALA A 277 26.32 14.57 -2.34
N HIS A 278 25.42 13.61 -2.54
CA HIS A 278 25.60 12.47 -3.43
C HIS A 278 24.43 12.38 -4.43
N ARG A 279 24.69 11.80 -5.60
CA ARG A 279 23.64 11.33 -6.51
C ARG A 279 23.16 9.94 -6.09
N PRO A 280 21.85 9.66 -6.18
CA PRO A 280 21.34 8.33 -5.91
C PRO A 280 21.85 7.35 -6.99
N LEU A 281 22.20 6.13 -6.58
CA LEU A 281 22.49 5.03 -7.49
C LEU A 281 21.29 4.06 -7.53
N PRO A 282 20.93 3.52 -8.71
CA PRO A 282 19.85 2.54 -8.82
C PRO A 282 20.08 1.33 -7.89
N GLY A 283 19.10 1.01 -7.06
CA GLY A 283 19.16 -0.11 -6.10
C GLY A 283 20.06 0.12 -4.87
N ALA A 284 20.75 1.25 -4.76
CA ALA A 284 21.58 1.57 -3.61
C ALA A 284 20.80 2.30 -2.50
N ALA A 285 21.28 2.21 -1.27
CA ALA A 285 20.82 3.08 -0.19
C ALA A 285 21.29 4.53 -0.41
N PRO A 286 20.60 5.54 0.16
CA PRO A 286 21.10 6.90 0.23
C PRO A 286 22.50 6.91 0.86
N CYS A 287 23.40 7.71 0.32
CA CYS A 287 24.78 7.84 0.83
C CYS A 287 25.59 6.52 0.87
N ALA A 288 25.21 5.52 0.07
CA ALA A 288 25.97 4.27 -0.02
C ALA A 288 27.39 4.49 -0.58
N PRO A 289 28.39 3.67 -0.18
CA PRO A 289 29.73 3.72 -0.79
C PRO A 289 29.68 3.62 -2.32
N GLY A 290 30.47 4.44 -3.00
CA GLY A 290 30.52 4.51 -4.47
C GLY A 290 29.44 5.40 -5.11
N THR A 291 28.49 5.95 -4.36
CA THR A 291 27.55 6.96 -4.90
C THR A 291 28.31 8.22 -5.37
N PRO A 292 28.00 8.77 -6.57
CA PRO A 292 28.74 9.92 -7.10
C PRO A 292 28.59 11.17 -6.22
N ILE A 293 29.72 11.72 -5.75
CA ILE A 293 29.74 12.98 -4.99
C ILE A 293 29.41 14.16 -5.92
N VAL A 294 28.56 15.06 -5.45
CA VAL A 294 28.26 16.34 -6.10
C VAL A 294 29.09 17.44 -5.42
N SER A 295 29.99 18.06 -6.18
CA SER A 295 30.88 19.12 -5.69
C SER A 295 30.86 20.32 -6.65
N PRO A 296 30.64 21.56 -6.17
CA PRO A 296 30.24 21.90 -4.81
C PRO A 296 28.85 21.35 -4.46
N THR A 297 28.55 21.25 -3.16
CA THR A 297 27.20 20.93 -2.69
C THR A 297 26.21 21.96 -3.25
N PRO A 298 25.16 21.55 -3.98
CA PRO A 298 24.24 22.48 -4.63
C PRO A 298 23.41 23.24 -3.60
N GLY A 299 22.83 24.39 -3.99
CA GLY A 299 21.86 25.11 -3.17
C GLY A 299 22.37 25.71 -1.86
N ASN A 300 23.68 25.91 -1.72
CA ASN A 300 24.34 26.46 -0.52
C ASN A 300 24.01 25.72 0.79
N TRP A 301 23.92 24.39 0.71
CA TRP A 301 23.84 23.51 1.88
C TRP A 301 25.22 23.33 2.53
N SER A 302 25.24 23.38 3.86
CA SER A 302 26.41 23.15 4.71
C SER A 302 26.06 22.18 5.84
N TYR A 303 27.01 21.36 6.29
CA TYR A 303 26.79 20.38 7.35
C TYR A 303 27.54 20.73 8.63
N ASN A 304 26.85 20.67 9.77
CA ASN A 304 27.44 20.73 11.10
C ASN A 304 27.43 19.32 11.71
N SER A 305 28.61 18.70 11.81
CA SER A 305 28.79 17.37 12.40
C SER A 305 28.56 17.32 13.91
N GLY A 306 28.80 18.43 14.62
CA GLY A 306 28.58 18.54 16.06
C GLY A 306 27.10 18.51 16.46
N THR A 307 26.22 19.09 15.62
CA THR A 307 24.75 19.04 15.82
C THR A 307 24.04 18.04 14.90
N ARG A 308 24.79 17.33 14.04
CA ARG A 308 24.28 16.47 12.96
C ARG A 308 23.18 17.14 12.12
N GLN A 309 23.42 18.39 11.74
CA GLN A 309 22.42 19.24 11.10
C GLN A 309 22.93 19.81 9.78
N TRP A 310 22.13 19.64 8.71
CA TRP A 310 22.29 20.35 7.46
C TRP A 310 21.62 21.73 7.55
N ARG A 311 22.31 22.77 7.06
CA ARG A 311 21.84 24.15 7.04
C ARG A 311 21.90 24.72 5.64
N GLN A 312 20.79 25.28 5.17
CA GLN A 312 20.74 25.98 3.89
C GLN A 312 20.90 27.48 4.10
N GLY A 313 21.92 28.06 3.48
CA GLY A 313 22.03 29.52 3.29
C GLY A 313 21.15 29.99 2.12
N GLN A 314 21.33 31.23 1.68
CA GLN A 314 20.63 31.75 0.49
C GLN A 314 20.97 30.90 -0.74
N PRO A 315 20.01 30.19 -1.38
CA PRO A 315 20.30 29.36 -2.53
C PRO A 315 20.65 30.22 -3.76
N PRO A 316 21.60 29.80 -4.61
CA PRO A 316 21.84 30.46 -5.90
C PRO A 316 20.59 30.46 -6.78
N ALA A 317 20.42 31.49 -7.61
CA ALA A 317 19.32 31.57 -8.56
C ALA A 317 19.25 30.33 -9.46
N GLY A 318 18.04 29.79 -9.67
CA GLY A 318 17.84 28.56 -10.44
C GLY A 318 18.08 27.25 -9.66
N THR A 319 18.47 27.29 -8.38
CA THR A 319 18.55 26.09 -7.54
C THR A 319 17.18 25.41 -7.46
N ARG A 320 17.13 24.16 -7.92
CA ARG A 320 15.93 23.30 -7.87
C ARG A 320 16.29 21.84 -7.62
N GLY A 321 15.36 21.08 -7.07
CA GLY A 321 15.49 19.63 -6.94
C GLY A 321 14.90 19.05 -5.66
N VAL A 322 15.26 17.80 -5.38
CA VAL A 322 14.96 17.12 -4.12
C VAL A 322 16.22 17.04 -3.28
N PHE A 323 16.14 17.53 -2.04
CA PHE A 323 17.20 17.46 -1.05
C PHE A 323 16.82 16.45 0.02
N TYR A 324 17.42 15.27 -0.07
CA TYR A 324 17.12 14.12 0.77
C TYR A 324 18.17 14.00 1.87
N VAL A 325 17.82 14.40 3.08
CA VAL A 325 18.74 14.47 4.21
C VAL A 325 18.71 13.17 5.00
N PHE A 326 19.74 12.34 4.78
CA PHE A 326 19.82 11.01 5.34
C PHE A 326 20.40 11.07 6.77
N ARG A 327 19.58 10.70 7.78
CA ARG A 327 19.99 10.53 9.19
C ARG A 327 20.65 11.77 9.81
N ALA A 328 20.01 12.91 9.57
CA ALA A 328 20.42 14.21 10.07
C ALA A 328 19.19 15.14 10.18
N GLY A 329 19.34 16.22 10.94
CA GLY A 329 18.34 17.31 10.97
C GLY A 329 18.57 18.33 9.86
N VAL A 330 17.56 19.17 9.60
CA VAL A 330 17.61 20.30 8.66
C VAL A 330 17.21 21.60 9.36
N GLU A 331 17.92 22.68 9.03
CA GLU A 331 17.42 24.05 9.19
C GLU A 331 17.56 24.83 7.86
N VAL A 332 16.45 25.33 7.36
CA VAL A 332 16.39 26.23 6.21
C VAL A 332 16.20 27.64 6.73
N ASN A 333 17.20 28.51 6.54
CA ASN A 333 17.14 29.89 7.02
C ASN A 333 17.80 30.83 6.01
N HIS A 334 16.99 31.38 5.11
CA HIS A 334 17.42 32.38 4.14
C HIS A 334 16.31 33.40 3.90
N ASN A 335 16.65 34.52 3.26
CA ASN A 335 15.73 35.63 3.06
C ASN A 335 14.63 35.24 2.03
N PRO A 336 13.33 35.45 2.32
CA PRO A 336 12.26 35.10 1.39
C PRO A 336 12.17 36.10 0.22
N ASN A 337 12.75 37.30 0.36
CA ASN A 337 12.83 38.30 -0.71
C ASN A 337 13.70 37.87 -1.90
N GLY A 338 14.49 36.79 -1.74
CA GLY A 338 15.17 36.13 -2.86
C GLY A 338 14.25 35.34 -3.79
N GLY A 339 12.95 35.29 -3.49
CA GLY A 339 11.94 34.52 -4.22
C GLY A 339 11.74 33.11 -3.65
N THR A 340 10.71 32.43 -4.15
CA THR A 340 10.40 31.04 -3.78
C THR A 340 11.21 30.06 -4.61
N PHE A 341 11.95 29.16 -3.96
CA PHE A 341 12.77 28.16 -4.65
C PHE A 341 12.01 26.84 -4.87
N GLN A 342 12.13 26.23 -6.05
CA GLN A 342 11.50 24.94 -6.37
C GLN A 342 12.29 23.78 -5.77
N GLN A 343 12.03 23.48 -4.50
CA GLN A 343 12.75 22.48 -3.73
C GLN A 343 11.77 21.59 -2.95
N THR A 344 11.96 20.27 -3.04
CA THR A 344 11.35 19.32 -2.11
C THR A 344 12.41 18.90 -1.09
N ILE A 345 12.14 19.08 0.19
CA ILE A 345 13.09 18.75 1.27
C ILE A 345 12.52 17.60 2.09
N ILE A 346 13.29 16.53 2.21
CA ILE A 346 12.90 15.28 2.87
C ILE A 346 13.98 14.94 3.89
N THR A 347 13.64 14.77 5.17
CA THR A 347 14.57 14.27 6.19
C THR A 347 14.25 12.81 6.53
N GLU A 348 15.27 11.96 6.66
CA GLU A 348 15.15 10.62 7.25
C GLU A 348 15.70 10.64 8.68
N SER A 349 14.96 10.09 9.64
CA SER A 349 15.45 9.80 10.98
C SER A 349 16.27 8.50 11.00
N SER A 350 17.29 8.38 11.86
CA SER A 350 18.11 7.17 11.97
C SER A 350 17.31 5.91 12.33
N ASP A 351 16.17 6.09 12.98
CA ASP A 351 15.14 5.11 13.31
C ASP A 351 13.88 5.27 12.44
N ASN A 352 14.03 5.54 11.14
CA ASN A 352 12.87 5.68 10.25
C ASN A 352 11.89 4.51 10.39
N LEU A 353 10.65 4.81 10.79
CA LEU A 353 9.60 3.84 11.12
C LEU A 353 9.96 2.83 12.25
N GLY A 354 10.90 3.17 13.11
CA GLY A 354 11.34 2.40 14.29
C GLY A 354 10.39 2.46 15.49
N PRO A 355 10.77 1.82 16.62
CA PRO A 355 10.01 1.86 17.87
C PRO A 355 10.13 3.24 18.55
N CYS A 356 9.20 3.51 19.48
CA CYS A 356 9.23 4.70 20.33
C CYS A 356 10.05 4.44 21.62
N PRO A 357 10.73 5.45 22.21
CA PRO A 357 10.86 6.84 21.76
C PRO A 357 11.80 6.99 20.56
N ARG A 358 11.53 8.00 19.72
CA ARG A 358 12.28 8.25 18.49
C ARG A 358 13.72 8.71 18.72
N ALA A 359 14.57 8.45 17.73
CA ALA A 359 15.89 9.05 17.63
C ALA A 359 15.85 10.59 17.58
N THR A 360 16.99 11.23 17.85
CA THR A 360 17.05 12.70 18.00
C THR A 360 17.18 13.45 16.68
N ASP A 361 17.48 12.77 15.57
CA ASP A 361 17.64 13.33 14.24
C ASP A 361 16.32 13.39 13.45
N GLY A 362 16.38 13.51 12.12
CA GLY A 362 15.19 13.53 11.25
C GLY A 362 14.30 14.78 11.32
N ASN A 363 14.59 15.76 12.17
CA ASN A 363 13.80 17.00 12.27
C ASN A 363 14.03 17.96 11.08
N LEU A 364 12.98 18.67 10.66
CA LEU A 364 13.04 19.69 9.60
C LEU A 364 12.51 21.02 10.17
N VAL A 365 13.36 22.04 10.21
CA VAL A 365 12.99 23.41 10.62
C VAL A 365 13.10 24.35 9.42
N ILE A 366 12.03 25.08 9.11
CA ILE A 366 12.07 26.25 8.22
C ILE A 366 11.87 27.50 9.07
N LYS A 367 12.81 28.45 8.96
CA LYS A 367 12.71 29.77 9.57
C LYS A 367 12.20 30.75 8.52
N GLN A 368 13.03 31.65 8.01
CA GLN A 368 12.57 32.75 7.16
C GLN A 368 12.38 32.40 5.66
N ALA A 369 12.56 31.13 5.27
CA ALA A 369 12.62 30.74 3.85
C ALA A 369 11.25 30.39 3.23
N ALA A 370 11.09 30.65 1.94
CA ALA A 370 9.94 30.24 1.14
C ALA A 370 10.34 29.17 0.09
N VAL A 371 9.75 27.98 0.16
CA VAL A 371 10.00 26.87 -0.77
C VAL A 371 8.72 26.38 -1.46
N ALA A 372 8.84 25.93 -2.70
CA ALA A 372 7.76 25.35 -3.49
C ALA A 372 8.09 23.94 -3.95
N ALA A 373 7.08 23.08 -3.99
CA ALA A 373 7.20 21.69 -4.40
C ALA A 373 7.97 21.50 -5.73
N PHE A 374 9.02 20.68 -5.71
CA PHE A 374 9.71 20.19 -6.91
C PHE A 374 9.11 18.85 -7.38
N LEU A 375 8.89 17.92 -6.45
CA LEU A 375 8.05 16.75 -6.70
C LEU A 375 6.58 17.19 -6.79
N PRO A 376 5.75 16.61 -7.68
CA PRO A 376 4.36 17.04 -7.86
C PRO A 376 3.56 17.12 -6.55
N GLY A 377 3.24 18.35 -6.15
CA GLY A 377 2.48 18.65 -4.93
C GLY A 377 3.20 18.45 -3.60
N LEU A 378 4.45 17.95 -3.56
CA LEU A 378 5.14 17.65 -2.31
C LEU A 378 6.30 18.61 -2.03
N THR A 379 6.25 19.33 -0.91
CA THR A 379 7.26 20.33 -0.53
C THR A 379 8.16 19.87 0.60
N LEU A 380 7.58 19.47 1.74
CA LEU A 380 8.33 19.14 2.95
C LEU A 380 7.91 17.79 3.50
N VAL A 381 8.88 16.94 3.86
CA VAL A 381 8.65 15.70 4.59
C VAL A 381 9.64 15.59 5.73
N SER A 382 9.13 15.49 6.95
CA SER A 382 9.95 15.23 8.12
C SER A 382 9.85 13.77 8.55
N GLY A 383 11.01 13.11 8.66
CA GLY A 383 11.17 11.82 9.33
C GLY A 383 11.00 11.88 10.86
N ARG A 384 10.77 13.08 11.41
CA ARG A 384 10.38 13.28 12.81
C ARG A 384 9.44 14.48 12.93
N ASN A 385 9.91 15.60 13.49
CA ASN A 385 9.12 16.81 13.67
C ASN A 385 9.33 17.79 12.51
N LEU A 386 8.26 18.47 12.08
CA LEU A 386 8.31 19.59 11.14
C LEU A 386 7.99 20.89 11.89
N THR A 387 8.87 21.88 11.83
CA THR A 387 8.66 23.20 12.42
C THR A 387 8.77 24.27 11.36
N MET A 388 7.74 25.10 11.20
CA MET A 388 7.76 26.28 10.33
C MET A 388 7.57 27.52 11.19
N ASP A 389 8.67 28.21 11.47
CA ASP A 389 8.80 29.39 12.32
C ASP A 389 9.15 30.61 11.44
N ALA A 390 8.19 31.01 10.61
CA ALA A 390 8.40 31.85 9.45
C ALA A 390 7.56 33.12 9.50
N HIS A 391 8.17 34.31 9.57
CA HIS A 391 7.42 35.58 9.50
C HIS A 391 6.79 35.88 8.12
N ALA A 392 6.79 34.89 7.22
CA ALA A 392 6.26 34.93 5.87
C ALA A 392 5.85 33.50 5.44
N GLN A 393 5.38 33.34 4.20
CA GLN A 393 5.08 32.02 3.64
C GLN A 393 6.29 31.07 3.69
N ALA A 394 6.12 29.90 4.32
CA ALA A 394 7.15 28.88 4.42
C ALA A 394 7.13 27.88 3.25
N ALA A 395 5.94 27.39 2.87
CA ALA A 395 5.77 26.32 1.88
C ALA A 395 4.72 26.62 0.79
N ASN A 396 4.85 25.96 -0.36
CA ASN A 396 3.86 25.94 -1.45
C ASN A 396 3.68 24.51 -1.98
N GLY A 397 2.62 23.83 -1.54
CA GLY A 397 2.35 22.39 -1.71
C GLY A 397 2.19 21.68 -0.36
N ALA A 398 1.96 20.37 -0.37
CA ALA A 398 1.79 19.58 0.85
C ALA A 398 3.07 19.47 1.69
N VAL A 399 2.86 19.41 3.00
CA VAL A 399 3.89 19.15 4.01
C VAL A 399 3.46 17.99 4.90
N ALA A 400 4.41 17.18 5.37
CA ALA A 400 4.10 16.14 6.34
C ALA A 400 5.22 15.86 7.35
N ALA A 401 4.84 15.29 8.48
CA ALA A 401 5.74 14.84 9.54
C ALA A 401 5.33 13.46 10.06
N GLN A 402 6.32 12.63 10.38
CA GLN A 402 6.11 11.33 11.03
C GLN A 402 5.68 11.47 12.50
N GLU A 403 6.09 12.54 13.18
CA GLU A 403 5.71 12.85 14.55
C GLU A 403 4.80 14.10 14.57
N SER A 404 5.29 15.29 14.95
CA SER A 404 4.47 16.50 15.02
C SER A 404 4.73 17.52 13.92
N VAL A 405 3.70 18.34 13.65
CA VAL A 405 3.81 19.59 12.87
C VAL A 405 3.60 20.78 13.80
N VAL A 406 4.50 21.77 13.69
CA VAL A 406 4.46 23.05 14.41
C VAL A 406 4.43 24.19 13.39
N LEU A 407 3.38 25.00 13.40
CA LEU A 407 3.16 26.14 12.51
C LEU A 407 3.12 27.44 13.33
N SER A 408 4.15 28.28 13.22
CA SER A 408 4.29 29.57 13.89
C SER A 408 4.67 30.62 12.85
N THR A 409 3.70 31.26 12.20
CA THR A 409 3.99 32.11 11.01
C THR A 409 3.56 33.56 11.10
N SER A 410 3.46 34.10 12.32
CA SER A 410 3.25 35.54 12.60
C SER A 410 2.12 36.21 11.79
N SER A 411 0.98 35.53 11.69
CA SER A 411 -0.22 35.91 10.94
C SER A 411 -0.10 35.87 9.41
N SER A 412 0.88 35.14 8.86
CA SER A 412 1.01 34.88 7.42
C SER A 412 0.51 33.48 7.03
N ASN A 413 0.26 33.26 5.73
CA ASN A 413 -0.05 31.94 5.19
C ASN A 413 1.20 31.06 5.16
N GLY A 414 1.45 30.28 6.22
CA GLY A 414 2.59 29.37 6.30
C GLY A 414 2.62 28.34 5.16
N ILE A 415 1.45 27.90 4.68
CA ILE A 415 1.32 26.98 3.54
C ILE A 415 0.39 27.57 2.47
N LEU A 416 0.85 27.62 1.21
CA LEU A 416 0.02 27.86 0.04
C LEU A 416 -0.23 26.59 -0.78
N ASN A 417 -1.38 26.53 -1.47
CA ASN A 417 -1.77 25.48 -2.41
C ASN A 417 -1.53 24.05 -1.93
N GLY A 418 -1.77 23.77 -0.65
CA GLY A 418 -1.33 22.53 -0.01
C GLY A 418 -2.13 22.17 1.22
N TYR A 419 -1.54 21.33 2.07
CA TYR A 419 -2.09 20.85 3.33
C TYR A 419 -0.98 20.30 4.22
N ALA A 420 -1.25 20.17 5.51
CA ALA A 420 -0.35 19.59 6.50
C ALA A 420 -0.87 18.25 7.03
N VAL A 421 0.04 17.26 7.15
CA VAL A 421 -0.24 15.95 7.76
C VAL A 421 0.78 15.68 8.87
N ALA A 422 0.31 15.37 10.08
CA ALA A 422 1.14 14.84 11.16
C ALA A 422 0.70 13.42 11.50
N GLN A 423 1.58 12.44 11.35
CA GLN A 423 1.27 11.04 11.67
C GLN A 423 1.22 10.78 13.18
N ASN A 424 1.98 11.52 13.99
CA ASN A 424 2.04 11.38 15.45
C ASN A 424 2.28 9.92 15.91
N ARG A 425 3.17 9.18 15.24
CA ARG A 425 3.34 7.74 15.48
C ARG A 425 3.77 7.42 16.93
N CYS A 426 4.57 8.26 17.56
CA CYS A 426 4.94 8.18 18.96
C CYS A 426 4.19 9.20 19.84
N GLY A 427 3.03 9.67 19.36
CA GLY A 427 2.22 10.71 19.99
C GLY A 427 2.76 12.11 19.74
N GLY A 428 2.90 12.87 20.82
CA GLY A 428 3.23 14.30 20.78
C GLY A 428 2.03 15.20 20.48
N VAL A 429 2.27 16.50 20.53
CA VAL A 429 1.26 17.54 20.27
C VAL A 429 1.66 18.31 19.02
N ASN A 430 0.68 18.57 18.15
CA ASN A 430 0.80 19.47 17.02
C ASN A 430 0.39 20.87 17.47
N SER A 431 1.05 21.92 16.99
CA SER A 431 0.73 23.28 17.43
C SER A 431 0.62 24.26 16.28
N VAL A 432 -0.38 25.14 16.32
CA VAL A 432 -0.60 26.19 15.33
C VAL A 432 -0.82 27.53 16.01
N GLN A 433 -0.01 28.52 15.63
CA GLN A 433 0.00 29.86 16.21
C GLN A 433 0.18 30.91 15.12
N GLY A 434 -0.86 31.72 14.87
CA GLY A 434 -0.80 32.81 13.91
C GLY A 434 -0.39 32.32 12.51
N SER A 435 -1.09 31.32 11.96
CA SER A 435 -0.72 30.71 10.68
C SER A 435 -1.93 30.44 9.80
N GLY A 436 -1.78 30.69 8.51
CA GLY A 436 -2.76 30.35 7.48
C GLY A 436 -2.39 29.12 6.64
N ILE A 437 -3.38 28.34 6.22
CA ILE A 437 -3.25 27.31 5.17
C ILE A 437 -4.22 27.61 4.02
N VAL A 438 -3.68 27.96 2.86
CA VAL A 438 -4.48 28.06 1.62
C VAL A 438 -4.55 26.67 1.01
N TYR A 439 -5.71 26.04 1.22
CA TYR A 439 -5.94 24.64 0.92
C TYR A 439 -6.16 24.40 -0.56
N LYS A 440 -5.42 23.44 -1.11
CA LYS A 440 -5.68 22.87 -2.43
C LYS A 440 -5.52 21.35 -2.35
N PRO A 441 -6.62 20.58 -2.40
CA PRO A 441 -6.54 19.14 -2.26
C PRO A 441 -5.96 18.51 -3.52
N HIS A 442 -4.71 18.08 -3.47
CA HIS A 442 -4.07 17.32 -4.54
C HIS A 442 -3.66 15.93 -4.05
N PRO A 443 -3.56 14.92 -4.95
CA PRO A 443 -2.96 13.64 -4.63
C PRO A 443 -1.56 13.83 -4.05
N SER A 444 -1.22 13.07 -3.01
CA SER A 444 0.13 12.98 -2.47
C SER A 444 0.73 11.60 -2.74
N PRO A 445 2.08 11.49 -2.83
CA PRO A 445 2.77 10.21 -2.82
C PRO A 445 2.62 9.40 -1.52
N PHE A 446 2.11 9.98 -0.42
CA PHE A 446 1.90 9.26 0.84
C PHE A 446 0.88 8.13 0.68
N GLY A 447 1.15 6.99 1.31
CA GLY A 447 0.34 5.79 1.13
C GLY A 447 -0.95 5.81 1.93
N PHE A 448 -2.08 5.79 1.23
CA PHE A 448 -3.32 5.17 1.73
C PHE A 448 -4.22 4.67 0.60
N ALA A 449 -4.07 3.38 0.29
CA ALA A 449 -4.94 2.40 0.92
C ALA A 449 -4.28 1.03 0.81
N ARG A 450 -5.00 -0.03 1.21
CA ARG A 450 -4.82 -1.32 0.53
C ARG A 450 -5.00 -1.08 -0.98
N PRO A 451 -4.09 -1.53 -1.85
CA PRO A 451 -4.33 -1.48 -3.29
C PRO A 451 -5.70 -2.09 -3.57
N ARG A 452 -6.60 -1.31 -4.20
CA ARG A 452 -7.85 -1.88 -4.69
C ARG A 452 -7.51 -2.65 -5.95
N LEU A 453 -7.75 -3.95 -5.94
CA LEU A 453 -7.78 -4.74 -7.16
C LEU A 453 -8.86 -4.14 -8.06
N THR A 454 -8.46 -3.56 -9.19
CA THR A 454 -9.36 -2.95 -10.18
C THR A 454 -9.79 -3.93 -11.25
N ALA A 455 -8.92 -4.89 -11.56
CA ALA A 455 -9.19 -6.03 -12.40
C ALA A 455 -8.35 -7.23 -11.91
N GLU A 456 -8.87 -8.43 -12.08
CA GLU A 456 -8.11 -9.67 -11.91
C GLU A 456 -8.49 -10.61 -13.06
N VAL A 457 -7.49 -11.08 -13.80
CA VAL A 457 -7.65 -11.83 -15.05
C VAL A 457 -6.75 -13.06 -15.00
N VAL A 458 -7.33 -14.23 -15.30
CA VAL A 458 -6.57 -15.42 -15.59
C VAL A 458 -6.05 -15.29 -17.02
N LEU A 459 -4.73 -15.13 -17.18
CA LEU A 459 -4.12 -15.04 -18.50
C LEU A 459 -4.00 -16.46 -19.08
N THR A 460 -4.70 -16.72 -20.18
CA THR A 460 -4.64 -17.99 -20.91
C THR A 460 -3.76 -17.87 -22.13
N GLY A 461 -2.84 -18.82 -22.31
CA GLY A 461 -2.20 -19.01 -23.61
C GLY A 461 -3.13 -19.75 -24.56
N ASN A 462 -3.44 -19.14 -25.71
CA ASN A 462 -4.01 -19.84 -26.86
C ASN A 462 -2.97 -20.77 -27.51
#